data_AF-W9V619-F1
#
_entry.id   AF-W9V619-F1
#
_cell.length_a   1.000
_cell.length_b   1.000
_cell.length_c   1.000
_cell.angle_alpha   90.00
_cell.angle_beta   90.00
_cell.angle_gamma   90.00
#
_symmetry.space_group_name_H-M   'P 1'
#
loop_
_entity.id
_entity.type
_entity.pdbx_description
1 polymer ?
#
loop_
_entity_poly.entity_id
_entity_poly.type
_entity_poly.pdbx_seq_one_letter_code
_entity_poly.pdbx_strand_id
1 'polypeptide(L)' 'MTSGVVISQVNDGPGASAGLMVGDIITMLNGQRIETIEQFNQVVAGLPKGRSVPLRIVRRGNPMFIPLKL' A
#
# COMPACT_ATOMS: atom_id res chain seq x y z
N MET A 1 15.77 10.31 2.95
CA MET A 1 15.32 9.00 3.47
C MET A 1 13.86 8.84 3.08
N THR A 2 13.50 7.82 2.30
CA THR A 2 12.10 7.56 1.96
C THR A 2 11.46 6.85 3.15
N SER A 3 10.65 7.56 3.94
CA SER A 3 9.85 6.94 5.00
C SER A 3 8.70 6.13 4.38
N GLY A 4 8.40 4.95 4.94
CA GLY A 4 7.35 4.07 4.44
C GLY A 4 7.54 2.62 4.86
N VAL A 5 6.62 1.76 4.41
CA VAL A 5 6.64 0.31 4.68
C VAL A 5 7.04 -0.43 3.42
N VAL A 6 8.09 -1.25 3.52
CA VAL A 6 8.60 -2.05 2.41
C VAL A 6 7.81 -3.35 2.27
N ILE A 7 7.37 -3.68 1.06
CA ILE A 7 6.79 -4.98 0.73
C ILE A 7 7.90 -6.02 0.62
N SER A 8 7.97 -6.93 1.60
CA SER A 8 8.92 -8.06 1.60
C SER A 8 8.37 -9.30 0.89
N GLN A 9 7.06 -9.46 0.85
CA GLN A 9 6.38 -10.60 0.24
C GLN A 9 5.00 -10.18 -0.27
N VAL A 10 4.54 -10.83 -1.33
CA VAL A 10 3.18 -10.71 -1.86
C VAL A 10 2.59 -12.11 -1.98
N ASN A 11 1.51 -12.36 -1.24
CA ASN A 11 0.70 -13.57 -1.35
C ASN A 11 -0.55 -13.28 -2.19
N ASP A 12 -1.28 -14.32 -2.58
CA ASP A 12 -2.60 -14.16 -3.23
C ASP A 12 -3.53 -13.25 -2.41
N GLY A 13 -4.31 -12.42 -3.10
CA GLY A 13 -5.29 -11.52 -2.49
C GLY A 13 -5.23 -10.07 -3.01
N PRO A 14 -5.85 -9.12 -2.28
CA PRO A 14 -5.98 -7.72 -2.70
C PRO A 14 -4.68 -7.04 -3.16
N GLY A 15 -3.58 -7.29 -2.46
CA GLY A 15 -2.28 -6.71 -2.80
C GLY A 15 -1.73 -7.24 -4.14
N ALA A 16 -1.81 -8.55 -4.36
CA ALA A 16 -1.44 -9.17 -5.63
C ALA A 16 -2.34 -8.68 -6.78
N SER A 17 -3.66 -8.65 -6.57
CA SER A 17 -4.63 -8.17 -7.57
C SER A 17 -4.45 -6.69 -7.92
N ALA A 18 -3.99 -5.87 -6.98
CA ALA A 18 -3.62 -4.47 -7.21
C ALA A 18 -2.28 -4.31 -7.96
N GLY A 19 -1.52 -5.41 -8.10
CA GLY A 19 -0.22 -5.42 -8.77
C GLY A 19 0.94 -4.95 -7.89
N LEU A 20 0.85 -5.10 -6.56
CA LEU A 20 2.00 -4.89 -5.67
C LEU A 20 3.12 -5.88 -5.97
N MET A 21 4.36 -5.44 -5.77
CA MET A 21 5.56 -6.22 -6.00
C MET A 21 6.50 -6.14 -4.79
N VAL A 22 7.31 -7.18 -4.61
CA VAL A 22 8.41 -7.14 -3.63
C VAL A 22 9.33 -5.97 -3.94
N GLY A 23 9.68 -5.21 -2.91
CA GLY A 23 10.50 -3.99 -3.01
C GLY A 23 9.71 -2.71 -3.26
N ASP A 24 8.39 -2.77 -3.46
CA ASP A 24 7.55 -1.58 -3.38
C ASP A 24 7.60 -0.98 -1.97
N ILE A 25 7.60 0.35 -1.88
CA ILE A 25 7.51 1.07 -0.60
C ILE A 25 6.15 1.77 -0.53
N ILE A 26 5.29 1.33 0.38
CA ILE A 26 4.02 2.00 0.68
C ILE A 26 4.31 3.27 1.46
N THR A 27 3.72 4.37 0.99
CA THR A 27 3.93 5.72 1.58
C THR A 27 2.63 6.43 1.93
N MET A 28 1.50 6.03 1.33
CA MET A 28 0.19 6.57 1.64
C MET A 28 -0.91 5.58 1.24
N LEU A 29 -1.96 5.48 2.04
CA LEU A 29 -3.13 4.65 1.74
C LEU A 29 -4.40 5.44 2.07
N ASN A 30 -5.31 5.57 1.10
CA ASN A 30 -6.58 6.27 1.26
C ASN A 30 -6.43 7.69 1.84
N GLY A 31 -5.43 8.44 1.34
CA GLY A 31 -5.12 9.80 1.79
C GLY A 31 -4.37 9.91 3.13
N GLN A 32 -4.11 8.78 3.81
CA GLN A 32 -3.38 8.75 5.07
C GLN A 32 -1.91 8.34 4.83
N ARG A 33 -0.97 9.14 5.34
CA ARG A 33 0.47 8.85 5.23
C ARG A 33 0.81 7.59 6.02
N ILE A 34 1.67 6.76 5.44
CA ILE A 34 2.15 5.52 6.06
C ILE A 34 3.66 5.65 6.24
N GLU A 35 4.11 5.63 7.50
CA GLU A 35 5.52 5.65 7.89
C GLU A 35 5.90 4.37 8.65
N THR A 36 4.95 3.71 9.31
CA THR A 36 5.17 2.48 10.08
C THR A 36 4.18 1.37 9.74
N ILE A 37 4.50 0.14 10.15
CA ILE A 37 3.64 -1.04 9.96
C ILE A 37 2.35 -0.91 10.78
N GLU A 38 2.43 -0.35 11.99
CA GLU A 38 1.29 -0.13 12.87
C GLU A 38 0.27 0.81 12.22
N GLN A 39 0.74 1.91 11.63
CA GLN A 39 -0.11 2.83 10.88
C GLN A 39 -0.75 2.12 9.69
N PHE A 40 0.03 1.38 8.89
CA PHE A 40 -0.50 0.62 7.77
C PHE A 40 -1.64 -0.32 8.21
N ASN A 41 -1.44 -1.10 9.26
CA ASN A 41 -2.44 -2.03 9.78
C ASN A 41 -3.71 -1.31 10.27
N GLN A 42 -3.55 -0.16 10.95
CA GLN A 42 -4.68 0.67 11.40
C GLN A 42 -5.50 1.19 10.20
N VAL A 43 -4.84 1.71 9.17
CA VAL A 43 -5.52 2.22 7.97
C VAL A 43 -6.25 1.09 7.25
N VAL A 44 -5.60 -0.06 7.06
CA VAL A 44 -6.19 -1.25 6.40
C VAL A 44 -7.43 -1.72 7.14
N ALA A 45 -7.41 -1.76 8.47
CA ALA A 45 -8.56 -2.19 9.29
C ALA A 45 -9.78 -1.26 9.13
N GLY A 46 -9.56 0.03 8.83
CA GLY A 46 -10.61 1.02 8.60
C GLY A 46 -11.04 1.15 7.13
N LEU A 47 -10.44 0.39 6.20
CA LEU A 47 -10.76 0.53 4.79
C LEU A 47 -12.18 0.02 4.47
N PRO A 48 -12.87 0.70 3.54
CA PRO A 48 -14.15 0.26 3.06
C PRO A 48 -14.01 -1.02 2.21
N LYS A 49 -14.88 -2.00 2.44
CA LYS A 49 -14.93 -3.23 1.63
C LYS A 49 -15.62 -2.97 0.29
N GLY A 50 -15.19 -3.66 -0.76
CA GLY A 50 -15.90 -3.68 -2.04
C GLY A 50 -15.71 -2.44 -2.94
N ARG A 51 -14.95 -1.42 -2.51
CA ARG A 51 -14.57 -0.27 -3.34
C ARG A 51 -13.05 -0.08 -3.37
N SER A 52 -12.56 0.47 -4.48
CA SER A 52 -11.14 0.79 -4.62
C SER A 52 -10.79 2.08 -3.86
N VAL A 53 -9.65 2.07 -3.19
CA VAL A 53 -9.02 3.24 -2.56
C VAL A 53 -7.63 3.48 -3.16
N PRO A 54 -7.13 4.73 -3.19
CA PRO A 54 -5.81 5.02 -3.73
C PRO A 54 -4.71 4.54 -2.77
N LEU A 55 -3.75 3.77 -3.28
CA LEU A 55 -2.52 3.36 -2.60
C LEU A 55 -1.32 3.97 -3.31
N ARG A 56 -0.54 4.79 -2.60
CA ARG A 56 0.70 5.38 -3.12
C ARG A 56 1.88 4.50 -2.77
N ILE A 57 2.59 4.05 -3.79
CA ILE A 57 3.84 3.31 -3.67
C ILE A 57 5.01 4.07 -4.30
N VAL A 58 6.22 3.72 -3.89
CA VAL A 58 7.45 4.04 -4.61
C VAL A 58 8.01 2.73 -5.14
N ARG A 59 8.06 2.59 -6.47
CA ARG A 59 8.58 1.41 -7.16
C ARG A 59 9.85 1.79 -7.90
N ARG A 60 10.98 1.20 -7.51
CA ARG A 60 12.30 1.48 -8.12
C ARG A 60 12.61 2.99 -8.18
N GLY A 61 12.30 3.70 -7.09
CA GLY A 61 12.47 5.15 -6.99
C GLY A 61 11.35 6.01 -7.60
N ASN A 62 10.42 5.44 -8.36
CA ASN A 62 9.33 6.17 -9.00
C ASN A 62 8.05 6.12 -8.15
N PRO A 63 7.52 7.27 -7.69
CA PRO A 63 6.24 7.31 -7.02
C PRO A 63 5.09 7.07 -7.99
N MET A 64 4.11 6.26 -7.60
CA MET A 64 2.89 6.02 -8.37
C MET A 64 1.71 5.65 -7.48
N PHE A 65 0.50 5.76 -8.03
CA PHE A 65 -0.73 5.34 -7.39
C PHE A 65 -1.28 4.08 -8.07
N ILE A 66 -1.71 3.12 -7.25
CA ILE A 66 -2.47 1.95 -7.71
C ILE A 66 -3.80 1.88 -6.95
N PRO A 67 -4.87 1.36 -7.57
CA PRO A 67 -6.12 1.10 -6.86
C PRO A 67 -5.98 -0.16 -5.99
N LEU A 68 -6.31 -0.06 -4.70
CA LEU A 68 -6.43 -1.20 -3.79
C LEU A 68 -7.90 -1.43 -3.45
N LYS A 69 -8.40 -2.65 -3.62
CA LYS A 69 -9.76 -3.06 -3.25
C LYS A 69 -9.67 -4.26 -2.30
N LEU A 70 -10.19 -4.10 -1.09
CA LEU A 70 -10.35 -5.18 -0.10
C LEU A 70 -11.60 -6.03 -0.38
#